data_AF-S2XWD2-F1
#
_entry.id   AF-S2XWD2-F1
#
_cell.length_a   1.000
_cell.length_b   1.000
_cell.length_c   1.000
_cell.angle_alpha   90.00
_cell.angle_beta   90.00
_cell.angle_gamma   90.00
#
_symmetry.space_group_name_H-M   'P 1'
#
loop_
_entity.id
_entity.type
_entity.pdbx_description
1 polymer ?
#
loop_
_entity_poly.entity_id
_entity_poly.type
_entity_poly.pdbx_seq_one_letter_code
_entity_poly.pdbx_strand_id
1 'polypeptide(L)' 'MPGRIVTCRVLNRLGDQCTGEAVDPGAELKICVRHLAEAQRLIHEAFRRTRAKDAKTADS' A
#
# COMPACT_ATOMS: atom_id res chain seq x y z
N MET A 1 21.34 11.57 -18.53
CA MET A 1 21.71 10.83 -17.30
C MET A 1 20.84 9.58 -17.26
N PRO A 2 21.38 8.36 -17.21
CA PRO A 2 20.55 7.18 -17.00
C PRO A 2 19.83 7.35 -15.65
N GLY A 3 18.49 7.38 -15.69
CA GLY A 3 17.66 7.62 -14.52
C GLY A 3 17.93 6.57 -13.44
N ARG A 4 18.21 7.02 -12.22
CA ARG A 4 18.48 6.12 -11.08
C ARG A 4 17.21 5.33 -10.79
N ILE A 5 17.26 4.00 -10.91
CA ILE A 5 16.12 3.13 -10.53
C ILE A 5 15.89 3.30 -9.03
N VAL A 6 14.70 3.78 -8.65
CA VAL A 6 14.30 3.92 -7.24
C VAL A 6 13.52 2.67 -6.85
N THR A 7 14.03 1.92 -5.89
CA THR A 7 13.41 0.66 -5.44
C THR A 7 12.37 0.89 -4.35
N CYS A 8 11.45 -0.06 -4.23
CA CYS A 8 10.42 -0.08 -3.21
C CYS A 8 11.03 -0.15 -1.81
N ARG A 9 10.47 0.62 -0.87
CA ARG A 9 10.94 0.66 0.53
C ARG A 9 10.41 -0.47 1.43
N VAL A 10 9.50 -1.30 0.93
CA VAL A 10 8.81 -2.32 1.75
C VAL A 10 9.75 -3.49 2.01
N LEU A 11 9.78 -3.97 3.26
CA LEU A 11 10.53 -5.15 3.65
C LEU A 11 9.71 -6.43 3.46
N ASN A 12 10.36 -7.52 3.09
CA ASN A 12 9.76 -8.85 3.08
C ASN A 12 9.66 -9.41 4.52
N ARG A 13 9.13 -10.63 4.66
CA ARG A 13 8.99 -11.29 5.96
C ARG A 13 10.31 -11.62 6.66
N LEU A 14 11.40 -11.69 5.92
CA LEU A 14 12.75 -11.96 6.41
C LEU A 14 13.53 -10.66 6.70
N GLY A 15 12.94 -9.49 6.43
CA GLY A 15 13.56 -8.18 6.60
C GLY A 15 14.30 -7.65 5.37
N ASP A 16 14.37 -8.39 4.25
CA ASP A 16 15.03 -7.89 3.04
C ASP A 16 14.16 -6.87 2.31
N GLN A 17 14.82 -5.90 1.68
CA GLN A 17 14.13 -4.89 0.89
C GLN A 17 13.51 -5.49 -0.38
N CYS A 18 12.29 -5.07 -0.70
CA CYS A 18 11.67 -5.36 -1.97
C CYS A 18 12.47 -4.77 -3.14
N THR A 19 12.73 -5.60 -4.15
CA THR A 19 13.48 -5.23 -5.35
C THR A 19 12.64 -4.58 -6.45
N GLY A 20 11.32 -4.46 -6.25
CA GLY A 20 10.43 -3.86 -7.25
C GLY A 20 10.69 -2.36 -7.39
N GLU A 21 10.60 -1.84 -8.61
CA GLU A 21 10.72 -0.40 -8.89
C GLU A 21 9.52 0.38 -8.32
N ALA A 22 9.78 1.55 -7.76
CA ALA A 22 8.77 2.45 -7.27
C ALA A 22 7.92 3.01 -8.42
N VAL A 23 6.60 3.08 -8.23
CA VAL A 23 5.68 3.59 -9.26
C VAL A 23 5.96 5.07 -9.57
N ASP A 24 6.29 5.84 -8.55
CA ASP A 24 6.69 7.24 -8.67
C ASP A 24 8.01 7.49 -7.92
N PRO A 25 9.14 7.62 -8.65
CA PRO A 25 10.44 7.98 -8.11
C PRO A 25 10.51 9.39 -7.48
N GLY A 26 9.48 10.22 -7.63
CA GLY A 26 9.32 11.55 -7.02
C GLY A 26 8.42 11.60 -5.77
N ALA A 27 7.49 10.65 -5.59
CA ALA A 27 6.56 10.62 -4.46
C ALA A 27 7.21 10.49 -3.07
N GLU A 28 6.57 11.00 -2.02
CA GLU A 28 7.04 10.78 -0.64
C GLU A 28 7.08 9.28 -0.28
N LEU A 29 6.11 8.52 -0.77
CA LEU A 29 5.98 7.08 -0.53
C LEU A 29 6.53 6.27 -1.70
N LYS A 30 7.76 5.77 -1.56
CA LYS A 30 8.40 4.90 -2.57
C LYS A 30 7.94 3.45 -2.46
N ILE A 31 6.86 3.10 -3.15
CA ILE A 31 6.34 1.72 -3.20
C ILE A 31 6.16 1.24 -4.63
N CYS A 32 6.39 -0.06 -4.86
CA CYS A 32 6.13 -0.68 -6.15
C CYS A 32 4.64 -0.97 -6.36
N VAL A 33 4.26 -1.23 -7.60
CA VAL A 33 2.86 -1.50 -8.00
C VAL A 33 2.23 -2.63 -7.18
N ARG A 34 2.99 -3.68 -6.86
CA ARG A 34 2.50 -4.82 -6.07
C ARG A 34 2.09 -4.40 -4.65
N HIS A 35 2.94 -3.64 -3.98
CA HIS A 35 2.65 -3.21 -2.61
C HIS A 35 1.64 -2.07 -2.56
N LEU A 36 1.55 -1.26 -3.61
CA LEU A 36 0.47 -0.29 -3.76
C LEU A 36 -0.89 -0.98 -3.87
N ALA A 37 -1.01 -2.02 -4.70
CA ALA A 37 -2.24 -2.79 -4.84
C ALA A 37 -2.68 -3.44 -3.52
N GLU A 38 -1.75 -4.04 -2.77
CA GLU A 38 -2.07 -4.62 -1.45
C GLU A 38 -2.49 -3.54 -0.44
N ALA A 39 -1.80 -2.40 -0.41
CA ALA A 39 -2.20 -1.28 0.45
C ALA A 39 -3.62 -0.80 0.13
N GLN A 40 -3.96 -0.64 -1.15
CA GLN A 40 -5.31 -0.28 -1.59
C GLN A 40 -6.36 -1.32 -1.16
N ARG A 41 -6.04 -2.62 -1.28
CA ARG A 41 -6.93 -3.71 -0.82
C ARG A 41 -7.20 -3.61 0.67
N LEU A 42 -6.16 -3.46 1.48
CA LEU A 42 -6.26 -3.36 2.95
C LEU A 42 -7.07 -2.13 3.38
N ILE A 43 -6.82 -0.98 2.75
CA ILE A 43 -7.58 0.26 3.00
C ILE A 43 -9.05 0.07 2.65
N HIS A 44 -9.34 -0.52 1.49
CA HIS A 44 -10.70 -0.78 1.05
C HIS A 44 -11.45 -1.72 2.00
N GLU A 45 -10.81 -2.80 2.45
CA GLU A 45 -11.39 -3.70 3.45
C GLU A 45 -11.65 -3.00 4.79
N ALA A 46 -10.72 -2.17 5.26
CA ALA A 46 -10.89 -1.39 6.48
C ALA A 46 -12.11 -0.47 6.38
N PHE A 47 -12.27 0.23 5.25
CA PHE A 47 -13.40 1.10 4.98
C PHE A 47 -14.75 0.35 4.92
N ARG A 48 -14.77 -0.84 4.33
CA ARG A 48 -15.97 -1.69 4.32
C ARG A 48 -16.37 -2.11 5.73
N ARG A 49 -15.40 -2.46 6.57
CA ARG A 49 -15.64 -2.86 7.97
C ARG A 49 -16.18 -1.71 8.82
N THR A 50 -15.68 -0.49 8.65
CA THR A 50 -16.20 0.68 9.38
C THR A 50 -17.64 0.97 8.98
N ARG A 51 -17.94 1.04 7.67
CA ARG A 51 -19.32 1.27 7.20
C ARG A 51 -20.31 0.20 7.68
N ALA A 52 -19.89 -1.07 7.71
CA ALA A 52 -20.74 -2.15 8.20
C ALA A 52 -21.02 -2.03 9.72
N LYS A 53 -20.10 -1.46 10.50
CA LYS A 53 -20.34 -1.16 11.92
C LYS A 53 -21.30 0.00 12.08
N ASP A 54 -21.09 1.08 11.33
CA ASP A 54 -21.96 2.27 11.39
C ASP A 54 -23.41 1.93 11.04
N ALA A 55 -23.62 1.07 10.04
CA ALA A 55 -24.95 0.58 9.67
C ALA A 55 -25.63 -0.26 10.78
N LYS A 56 -24.86 -1.02 11.57
CA LYS A 56 -25.41 -1.81 12.69
C LYS A 56 -25.76 -0.96 13.90
N THR A 57 -24.99 0.10 14.16
CA THR A 57 -25.26 1.04 15.26
C THR A 57 -26.51 1.90 14.98
N ALA A 58 -26.87 2.14 13.73
CA ALA A 58 -28.07 2.90 13.36
C ALA A 58 -29.39 2.10 13.44
N ASP A 59 -29.31 0.78 13.56
CA ASP A 59 -30.46 -0.15 13.65
C ASP A 59 -30.67 -0.68 15.09
N SER A 60 -29.90 -0.18 16.07
CA SER A 60 -30.02 -0.48 17.50
C SER A 60 -30.48 0.75 18.28
#